data_AF-A0A960F7U5-F1
#
_entry.id   AF-A0A960F7U5-F1
#
_cell.length_a   1.000
_cell.length_b   1.000
_cell.length_c   1.000
_cell.angle_alpha   90.00
_cell.angle_beta   90.00
_cell.angle_gamma   90.00
#
_symmetry.space_group_name_H-M   'P 1'
#
loop_
_entity.id
_entity.type
_entity.pdbx_description
1 polymer ?
#
loop_
_entity_poly.entity_id
_entity_poly.type
_entity_poly.pdbx_seq_one_letter_code
_entity_poly.pdbx_strand_id
1 'polypeptide(L)'
;GVLPLDGLLVSRSLRRSLRRYEVRVDTAFDRVIDACREIRRPGGWITPAVRAAYLRLNELGWAHSVESWAEGELVGGLYGVAIGGFFAGESMFHLRIDASKVALCGLVELLRDGGGQLLDVQWRTPHLASLGVEEVARADYLRRLETALAQPLPASLRR
;
A
#
# COMPACT_ATOMS: atom_id res chain seq x y z
N GLY A 1 -2.02 3.41 -12.73
CA GLY A 1 -1.27 2.15 -12.87
C GLY A 1 -1.83 1.21 -11.84
N VAL A 2 -2.09 -0.04 -12.19
CA VAL A 2 -2.78 -0.98 -11.30
C VAL A 2 -1.87 -2.16 -11.02
N LEU A 3 -1.88 -2.65 -9.77
CA LEU A 3 -1.34 -3.95 -9.44
C LEU A 3 -2.49 -4.97 -9.38
N PRO A 4 -2.64 -5.86 -10.38
CA PRO A 4 -3.61 -6.93 -10.27
C PRO A 4 -3.25 -7.77 -9.05
N LEU A 5 -4.21 -8.06 -8.18
CA LEU A 5 -3.91 -8.80 -6.95
C LEU A 5 -3.27 -10.14 -7.29
N ASP A 6 -3.77 -10.86 -8.28
CA ASP A 6 -3.21 -12.13 -8.79
C ASP A 6 -1.98 -11.99 -9.70
N GLY A 7 -1.61 -10.74 -10.05
CA GLY A 7 -0.48 -10.41 -10.90
C GLY A 7 0.81 -10.07 -10.15
N LEU A 8 0.81 -10.09 -8.80
CA LEU A 8 1.99 -9.75 -8.01
C LEU A 8 3.17 -10.70 -8.30
N LEU A 9 4.25 -10.15 -8.84
CA LEU A 9 5.48 -10.90 -9.15
C LEU A 9 6.43 -10.91 -7.96
N VAL A 10 6.53 -12.06 -7.28
CA VAL A 10 7.42 -12.24 -6.14
C VAL A 10 8.69 -12.99 -6.56
N SER A 11 9.80 -12.26 -6.65
CA SER A 11 11.11 -12.85 -6.98
C SER A 11 11.58 -13.84 -5.91
N ARG A 12 12.53 -14.72 -6.25
CA ARG A 12 13.10 -15.68 -5.30
C ARG A 12 13.73 -15.01 -4.08
N SER A 13 14.40 -13.88 -4.26
CA SER A 13 14.97 -13.10 -3.15
C SER A 13 13.87 -12.48 -2.29
N LEU A 14 12.83 -11.90 -2.90
CA LEU A 14 11.71 -11.31 -2.17
C LEU A 14 10.97 -12.36 -1.33
N ARG A 15 10.76 -13.59 -1.83
CA ARG A 15 10.19 -14.68 -1.02
C ARG A 15 11.00 -15.01 0.24
N ARG A 16 12.32 -14.83 0.20
CA ARG A 16 13.17 -14.96 1.41
C ARG A 16 13.00 -13.76 2.34
N SER A 17 12.82 -12.57 1.77
CA SER A 17 12.57 -11.32 2.51
C SER A 17 11.25 -11.36 3.27
N LEU A 18 10.18 -11.94 2.71
CA LEU A 18 8.88 -12.08 3.40
C LEU A 18 8.99 -12.72 4.78
N ARG A 19 9.91 -13.69 4.97
CA ARG A 19 10.11 -14.37 6.25
C ARG A 19 10.92 -13.59 7.28
N ARG A 20 11.48 -12.43 6.91
CA ARG A 20 12.35 -11.63 7.79
C ARG A 20 11.62 -10.51 8.51
N TYR A 21 10.40 -10.18 8.08
CA TYR A 21 9.64 -9.07 8.61
C TYR A 21 8.28 -9.54 9.09
N GLU A 22 7.82 -8.92 10.17
CA GLU A 22 6.44 -9.00 10.61
C GLU A 22 5.64 -7.92 9.88
N VAL A 23 4.47 -8.28 9.35
CA VAL A 23 3.54 -7.31 8.74
C VAL A 23 2.50 -6.91 9.77
N ARG A 24 2.32 -5.59 9.96
CA ARG A 24 1.27 -5.02 10.82
C ARG A 24 0.44 -4.01 10.04
N VAL A 25 -0.75 -3.71 10.55
CA VAL A 25 -1.71 -2.79 9.94
C VAL A 25 -2.14 -1.76 10.99
N ASP A 26 -2.12 -0.48 10.61
CA ASP A 26 -2.61 0.63 11.44
C ASP A 26 -2.02 0.73 12.85
N THR A 27 -0.81 0.21 13.08
CA THR A 27 -0.14 0.29 14.40
C THR A 27 0.78 1.50 14.52
N ALA A 28 1.16 2.11 13.40
CA ALA A 28 2.10 3.23 13.36
C ALA A 28 1.88 4.17 12.15
N PHE A 29 0.63 4.49 11.82
CA PHE A 29 0.29 5.29 10.63
C PHE A 29 1.01 6.65 10.58
N ASP A 30 1.11 7.34 11.72
CA ASP A 30 1.82 8.61 11.86
C ASP A 30 3.30 8.49 11.50
N ARG A 31 3.97 7.44 12.00
CA ARG A 31 5.38 7.14 11.69
C ARG A 31 5.56 6.78 10.22
N VAL A 32 4.60 6.07 9.62
CA VAL A 32 4.64 5.69 8.20
C VAL A 32 4.55 6.91 7.29
N ILE A 33 3.59 7.82 7.52
CA ILE A 33 3.46 9.01 6.68
C ILE A 33 4.64 9.97 6.85
N ASP A 34 5.20 10.08 8.06
CA ASP A 34 6.40 10.86 8.33
C ASP A 34 7.62 10.27 7.62
N ALA A 35 7.82 8.96 7.66
CA ALA A 35 8.91 8.32 6.94
C ALA A 35 8.77 8.46 5.41
N CYS A 36 7.55 8.36 4.86
CA CYS A 36 7.29 8.63 3.44
C CYS A 36 7.62 10.08 3.06
N ARG A 37 7.38 11.04 3.96
CA ARG A 37 7.74 12.46 3.76
C ARG A 37 9.26 12.68 3.82
N GLU A 38 9.96 11.99 4.71
CA GLU A 38 11.39 12.18 4.97
C GLU A 38 12.30 11.60 3.90
N ILE A 39 11.87 10.55 3.18
CA ILE A 39 12.62 10.05 2.02
C ILE A 39 12.62 11.16 0.96
N ARG A 40 13.71 11.95 0.94
CA ARG A 40 13.97 13.02 -0.02
C ARG A 40 13.99 12.45 -1.43
N ARG A 41 12.83 12.43 -2.08
CA ARG A 41 12.70 12.23 -3.52
C ARG A 41 12.52 13.60 -4.19
N PRO A 42 13.08 13.84 -5.38
CA PRO A 42 12.69 14.99 -6.18
C PRO A 42 11.15 15.03 -6.30
N GLY A 43 10.51 16.11 -5.87
CA GLY A 43 9.05 16.25 -5.91
C GLY A 43 8.27 15.74 -4.69
N GLY A 44 8.87 15.70 -3.50
CA GLY A 44 8.15 15.40 -2.25
C GLY A 44 6.92 16.30 -2.05
N TRP A 45 5.72 15.71 -2.01
CA TRP A 45 4.43 16.41 -2.00
C TRP A 45 3.71 16.35 -0.65
N ILE A 46 4.21 15.55 0.30
CA ILE A 46 3.63 15.37 1.64
C ILE A 46 4.00 16.57 2.51
N THR A 47 3.25 17.65 2.35
CA THR A 47 3.34 18.84 3.20
C THR A 47 2.75 18.60 4.60
N PRO A 48 2.98 19.47 5.58
CA PRO A 48 2.31 19.37 6.88
C PRO A 48 0.78 19.33 6.79
N ALA A 49 0.18 20.05 5.84
CA ALA A 49 -1.27 20.04 5.60
C ALA A 49 -1.75 18.69 5.05
N VAL A 50 -1.02 18.11 4.09
CA VAL A 50 -1.30 16.77 3.56
C VAL A 50 -1.19 15.73 4.68
N ARG A 51 -0.12 15.79 5.48
CA ARG A 51 0.07 14.90 6.64
C ARG A 51 -1.14 14.96 7.57
N ALA A 52 -1.56 16.17 7.97
CA ALA A 52 -2.70 16.35 8.86
C ALA A 52 -4.01 15.79 8.26
N ALA A 53 -4.24 15.96 6.96
CA ALA A 53 -5.41 15.41 6.28
C ALA A 53 -5.42 13.88 6.30
N TYR A 54 -4.29 13.23 6.01
CA TYR A 54 -4.20 11.76 6.02
C TYR A 54 -4.27 11.16 7.43
N LEU A 55 -3.70 11.83 8.44
CA LEU A 55 -3.92 11.44 9.83
C LEU A 55 -5.41 11.47 10.17
N ARG A 56 -6.11 12.54 9.76
CA ARG A 56 -7.54 12.65 9.98
C ARG A 56 -8.33 11.56 9.24
N LEU A 57 -7.94 11.21 8.02
CA LEU A 57 -8.53 10.10 7.27
C LEU A 57 -8.29 8.75 7.95
N ASN A 58 -7.12 8.54 8.56
CA ASN A 58 -6.81 7.32 9.29
C ASN A 58 -7.65 7.20 10.57
N GLU A 59 -7.80 8.30 11.33
CA GLU A 59 -8.72 8.35 12.49
C GLU A 59 -10.16 8.04 12.11
N LEU A 60 -10.59 8.47 10.92
CA LEU A 60 -11.93 8.22 10.39
C LEU A 60 -12.10 6.83 9.75
N GLY A 61 -11.05 6.02 9.69
CA GLY A 61 -11.08 4.67 9.13
C GLY A 61 -11.06 4.60 7.60
N TRP A 62 -10.61 5.66 6.93
CA TRP A 62 -10.49 5.71 5.46
C TRP A 62 -9.07 5.46 4.96
N ALA A 63 -8.06 5.90 5.72
CA ALA A 63 -6.66 5.72 5.36
C ALA A 63 -6.03 4.65 6.25
N HIS A 64 -5.19 3.80 5.65
CA HIS A 64 -4.56 2.68 6.34
C HIS A 64 -3.08 2.59 6.05
N SER A 65 -2.31 2.13 7.04
CA SER A 65 -0.90 1.78 6.88
C SER A 65 -0.72 0.27 6.84
N VAL A 66 0.20 -0.19 6.01
CA VAL A 66 0.74 -1.55 6.05
C VAL A 66 2.24 -1.44 6.30
N GLU A 67 2.70 -2.11 7.34
CA GLU A 67 3.97 -1.83 7.99
C GLU A 67 4.84 -3.09 8.01
N SER A 68 6.12 -2.94 7.71
CA SER A 68 7.12 -3.99 7.85
C SER A 68 7.98 -3.73 9.08
N TRP A 69 7.93 -4.67 10.02
CA TRP A 69 8.64 -4.60 11.29
C TRP A 69 9.76 -5.65 11.35
N ALA A 70 10.89 -5.29 11.93
CA ALA A 70 11.98 -6.22 12.26
C ALA A 70 12.53 -5.88 13.64
N GLU A 71 12.66 -6.88 14.51
CA GLU A 71 13.26 -6.70 15.84
C GLU A 71 12.56 -5.62 16.68
N GLY A 72 11.25 -5.44 16.49
CA GLY A 72 10.46 -4.40 17.18
C GLY A 72 10.53 -3.02 16.53
N GLU A 73 11.29 -2.84 15.46
CA GLU A 73 11.45 -1.56 14.76
C GLU A 73 10.67 -1.48 13.45
N LEU A 74 10.10 -0.31 13.16
CA LEU A 74 9.44 -0.01 11.90
C LEU A 74 10.51 0.24 10.82
N VAL A 75 10.66 -0.69 9.89
CA VAL A 75 11.76 -0.69 8.90
C VAL A 75 11.30 -0.48 7.46
N GLY A 76 9.99 -0.34 7.25
CA GLY A 76 9.39 0.03 5.98
C GLY A 76 7.88 -0.02 6.06
N GLY A 77 7.22 0.44 5.02
CA GLY A 77 5.77 0.45 4.98
C GLY A 77 5.23 1.24 3.81
N LEU A 78 3.91 1.25 3.72
CA LEU A 78 3.14 2.05 2.80
C LEU A 78 1.88 2.55 3.50
N TYR A 79 1.28 3.60 2.94
CA TYR A 79 -0.06 4.01 3.32
C TYR A 79 -0.93 4.27 2.08
N GLY A 80 -2.24 4.24 2.29
CA GLY A 80 -3.21 4.48 1.24
C GLY A 80 -4.62 4.69 1.77
N VAL A 81 -5.56 4.91 0.85
CA VAL A 81 -6.99 5.04 1.15
C VAL A 81 -7.72 3.77 0.72
N ALA A 82 -8.60 3.26 1.57
CA ALA A 82 -9.42 2.09 1.27
C ALA A 82 -10.91 2.46 1.26
N ILE A 83 -11.63 2.03 0.22
CA ILE A 83 -13.08 2.20 0.10
C ILE A 83 -13.64 0.91 -0.50
N GLY A 84 -14.42 0.16 0.29
CA GLY A 84 -14.88 -1.15 -0.14
C GLY A 84 -13.71 -2.07 -0.52
N GLY A 85 -13.80 -2.73 -1.67
CA GLY A 85 -12.72 -3.56 -2.22
C GLY A 85 -11.63 -2.80 -2.98
N PHE A 86 -11.63 -1.46 -2.96
CA PHE A 86 -10.63 -0.62 -3.60
C PHE A 86 -9.60 -0.10 -2.60
N PHE A 87 -8.32 -0.10 -3.01
CA PHE A 87 -7.23 0.52 -2.28
C PHE A 87 -6.38 1.40 -3.21
N ALA A 88 -6.23 2.68 -2.87
CA ALA A 88 -5.31 3.61 -3.50
C ALA A 88 -4.02 3.71 -2.68
N GLY A 89 -2.91 3.18 -3.21
CA GLY A 89 -1.59 3.32 -2.61
C GLY A 89 -1.00 4.69 -2.89
N GLU A 90 -0.73 5.46 -1.84
CA GLU A 90 -0.26 6.85 -1.94
C GLU A 90 1.26 6.96 -1.93
N SER A 91 1.89 6.30 -0.96
CA SER A 91 3.35 6.33 -0.84
C SER A 91 3.88 5.14 -0.06
N MET A 92 5.17 4.89 -0.21
CA MET A 92 5.88 3.84 0.51
C MET A 92 7.33 4.22 0.79
N PHE A 93 7.85 3.68 1.88
CA PHE A 93 9.19 3.93 2.37
C PHE A 93 9.86 2.61 2.82
N HIS A 94 11.18 2.59 2.84
CA HIS A 94 11.93 1.50 3.43
C HIS A 94 13.24 2.02 4.02
N LEU A 95 13.63 1.43 5.15
CA LEU A 95 14.90 1.64 5.84
C LEU A 95 15.79 0.39 5.79
N ARG A 96 15.20 -0.79 5.52
CA ARG A 96 15.90 -2.05 5.24
C ARG A 96 15.52 -2.60 3.87
N ILE A 97 16.41 -3.39 3.27
CA ILE A 97 16.23 -3.99 1.94
C ILE A 97 14.88 -4.72 1.84
N ASP A 98 14.14 -4.45 0.77
CA ASP A 98 12.83 -5.03 0.45
C ASP A 98 11.69 -4.71 1.42
N ALA A 99 11.89 -3.93 2.50
CA ALA A 99 10.85 -3.74 3.52
C ALA A 99 9.55 -3.11 2.95
N SER A 100 9.63 -2.15 2.02
CA SER A 100 8.44 -1.61 1.35
C SER A 100 7.73 -2.63 0.45
N LYS A 101 8.49 -3.52 -0.21
CA LYS A 101 7.93 -4.59 -1.04
C LYS A 101 7.22 -5.64 -0.19
N VAL A 102 7.75 -5.93 0.99
CA VAL A 102 7.12 -6.84 1.95
C VAL A 102 5.80 -6.27 2.45
N ALA A 103 5.75 -4.97 2.76
CA ALA A 103 4.49 -4.28 3.08
C ALA A 103 3.50 -4.33 1.90
N LEU A 104 3.96 -4.15 0.67
CA LEU A 104 3.11 -4.29 -0.52
C LEU A 104 2.59 -5.72 -0.72
N CYS A 105 3.43 -6.75 -0.48
CA CYS A 105 2.98 -8.14 -0.53
C CYS A 105 1.92 -8.41 0.55
N GLY A 106 2.14 -7.92 1.77
CA GLY A 106 1.18 -8.00 2.87
C GLY A 106 -0.14 -7.31 2.51
N LEU A 107 -0.10 -6.10 1.93
CA LEU A 107 -1.31 -5.44 1.43
C LEU A 107 -2.07 -6.30 0.40
N VAL A 108 -1.36 -6.88 -0.57
CA VAL A 108 -2.00 -7.73 -1.59
C VAL A 108 -2.66 -8.96 -0.95
N GLU A 109 -2.02 -9.58 0.03
CA GLU A 109 -2.60 -10.71 0.79
C GLU A 109 -3.86 -10.27 1.56
N LEU A 110 -3.79 -9.16 2.30
CA LEU A 110 -4.93 -8.60 3.04
C LEU A 110 -6.12 -8.28 2.12
N LEU A 111 -5.86 -7.72 0.94
CA LEU A 111 -6.89 -7.43 -0.05
C LEU A 111 -7.49 -8.72 -0.61
N ARG A 112 -6.68 -9.72 -0.98
CA ARG A 112 -7.19 -11.01 -1.50
C ARG A 112 -8.10 -11.71 -0.48
N ASP A 113 -7.65 -11.83 0.76
CA ASP A 113 -8.41 -12.51 1.82
C ASP A 113 -9.72 -11.78 2.16
N GLY A 114 -9.74 -10.46 1.97
CA GLY A 114 -10.91 -9.60 2.19
C GLY A 114 -11.83 -9.42 1.00
N GLY A 115 -11.59 -10.09 -0.13
CA GLY A 115 -12.38 -9.91 -1.36
C GLY A 115 -12.15 -8.57 -2.07
N GLY A 116 -11.05 -7.88 -1.75
CA GLY A 116 -10.56 -6.71 -2.45
C GLY A 116 -10.29 -7.03 -3.93
N GLN A 117 -10.44 -6.02 -4.79
CA GLN A 117 -10.46 -6.22 -6.25
C GLN A 117 -9.56 -5.26 -7.01
N LEU A 118 -9.25 -4.09 -6.45
CA LEU A 118 -8.48 -3.09 -7.18
C LEU A 118 -7.45 -2.41 -6.27
N LEU A 119 -6.18 -2.63 -6.58
CA LEU A 119 -5.05 -1.91 -6.00
C LEU A 119 -4.48 -0.92 -7.03
N ASP A 120 -4.76 0.35 -6.82
CA ASP A 120 -4.22 1.45 -7.62
C ASP A 120 -2.89 1.93 -7.03
N VAL A 121 -1.87 2.00 -7.87
CA VAL A 121 -0.53 2.51 -7.51
C VAL A 121 -0.20 3.80 -8.26
N GLN A 122 -1.22 4.42 -8.88
CA GLN A 122 -1.22 5.70 -9.60
C GLN A 122 -0.36 5.68 -10.86
N TRP A 123 0.95 5.47 -10.72
CA TRP A 123 1.93 5.54 -11.80
C TRP A 123 2.64 4.22 -11.99
N ARG A 124 2.76 3.77 -13.25
CA ARG A 124 3.65 2.66 -13.58
C ARG A 124 5.07 3.21 -13.69
N THR A 125 5.94 2.81 -12.76
CA THR A 125 7.38 3.05 -12.84
C THR A 125 8.10 1.74 -13.19
N PRO A 126 9.34 1.75 -13.72
CA PRO A 126 10.10 0.53 -13.96
C PRO A 126 10.24 -0.34 -12.70
N HIS A 127 10.40 0.30 -11.53
CA HIS A 127 10.44 -0.39 -10.24
C HIS A 127 9.13 -1.13 -9.95
N LEU A 128 7.98 -0.46 -10.08
CA LEU A 128 6.67 -1.04 -9.83
C LEU A 128 6.28 -2.08 -10.90
N ALA A 129 6.68 -1.87 -12.15
CA ALA A 129 6.47 -2.83 -13.23
C ALA A 129 7.14 -4.18 -12.92
N SER A 130 8.30 -4.19 -12.26
CA SER A 130 8.98 -5.42 -11.85
C SER A 130 8.20 -6.25 -10.81
N LEU A 131 7.19 -5.64 -10.16
CA LEU A 131 6.29 -6.26 -9.20
C LEU A 131 4.96 -6.68 -9.82
N GLY A 132 4.76 -6.49 -11.13
CA GLY A 132 3.53 -6.85 -11.84
C GLY A 132 2.57 -5.70 -12.09
N VAL A 133 2.99 -4.45 -11.86
CA VAL A 133 2.13 -3.28 -12.15
C VAL A 133 1.96 -3.09 -13.65
N GLU A 134 0.69 -3.00 -14.06
CA GLU A 134 0.25 -2.76 -15.42
C GLU A 134 -0.35 -1.36 -15.61
N GLU A 135 -0.33 -0.89 -16.85
CA GLU A 135 -1.15 0.25 -17.28
C GLU A 135 -2.47 -0.29 -17.80
N VAL A 136 -3.57 0.35 -17.42
CA VAL A 136 -4.92 0.00 -17.84
C VAL A 136 -5.55 1.21 -18.51
N ALA A 137 -6.37 0.95 -19.53
CA ALA A 137 -7.17 2.01 -20.13
C ALA A 137 -8.09 2.63 -19.09
N ARG A 138 -8.28 3.96 -19.14
CA ARG A 138 -9.14 4.68 -18.18
C ARG A 138 -10.55 4.10 -18.09
N ALA A 139 -11.13 3.71 -19.22
CA ALA A 139 -12.46 3.10 -19.25
C ALA A 139 -12.51 1.78 -18.47
N ASP A 140 -11.47 0.95 -18.60
CA ASP A 140 -11.37 -0.33 -17.89
C ASP A 140 -11.13 -0.12 -16.40
N TYR A 141 -10.27 0.85 -16.04
CA TYR A 141 -10.05 1.25 -14.65
C TYR A 141 -11.36 1.66 -13.97
N LEU A 142 -12.16 2.53 -14.61
CA LEU A 142 -13.41 3.02 -14.02
C LEU A 142 -14.43 1.89 -13.83
N ARG A 143 -14.53 0.93 -14.76
CA ARG A 143 -15.39 -0.26 -14.58
C ARG A 143 -14.93 -1.15 -13.42
N ARG A 144 -13.61 -1.38 -13.30
CA ARG A 144 -13.02 -2.14 -12.17
C ARG A 144 -13.26 -1.40 -10.84
N LEU A 145 -13.10 -0.08 -10.83
CA LEU A 145 -13.33 0.76 -9.65
C LEU A 145 -14.78 0.68 -9.18
N GLU A 146 -15.75 0.83 -10.07
CA GLU A 146 -17.17 0.72 -9.73
C GLU A 146 -17.49 -0.63 -9.08
N THR A 147 -16.96 -1.72 -9.63
CA THR A 147 -17.13 -3.07 -9.07
C THR A 147 -16.49 -3.20 -7.68
N ALA A 148 -15.27 -2.68 -7.53
CA ALA A 148 -14.52 -2.73 -6.27
C ALA A 148 -15.19 -1.93 -5.15
N LEU A 149 -15.72 -0.73 -5.46
CA LEU A 149 -16.42 0.12 -4.49
C LEU A 149 -17.70 -0.52 -3.93
N ALA A 150 -18.32 -1.44 -4.69
CA ALA A 150 -19.50 -2.16 -4.25
C ALA A 150 -19.19 -3.34 -3.29
N GLN A 151 -17.91 -3.72 -3.15
CA GLN A 151 -17.49 -4.78 -2.24
C GLN A 151 -17.34 -4.26 -0.81
N PRO A 152 -17.47 -5.12 0.22
CA PRO A 152 -17.16 -4.74 1.58
C PRO A 152 -15.67 -4.42 1.76
N LEU A 153 -15.35 -3.53 2.71
CA LEU A 153 -13.95 -3.32 3.13
C LEU A 153 -13.39 -4.62 3.74
N PRO A 154 -12.17 -5.05 3.40
CA PRO A 154 -11.49 -6.16 4.06
C PRO A 154 -11.53 -6.05 5.58
N ALA A 155 -11.86 -7.14 6.29
CA ALA A 155 -12.01 -7.12 7.74
C ALA A 155 -10.72 -6.67 8.46
N SER A 156 -9.56 -6.98 7.88
CA SER A 156 -8.25 -6.57 8.39
C SER A 156 -7.96 -5.07 8.28
N LEU A 157 -8.73 -4.34 7.48
CA LEU A 157 -8.66 -2.88 7.36
C LEU A 157 -9.81 -2.19 8.10
N ARG A 158 -10.71 -2.95 8.74
CA ARG A 158 -11.74 -2.36 9.60
C ARG A 158 -11.13 -2.06 10.95
N ARG A 159 -11.34 -0.83 11.45
CA ARG A 159 -11.07 -0.47 12.84
C ARG A 159 -12.13 -1.02 13.78
#